data_AF-A0A661I1F3-F1
#
_entry.id   AF-A0A661I1F3-F1
#
_cell.length_a   1.000
_cell.length_b   1.000
_cell.length_c   1.000
_cell.angle_alpha   90.00
_cell.angle_beta   90.00
_cell.angle_gamma   90.00
#
_symmetry.space_group_name_H-M   'P 1'
#
loop_
_entity.id
_entity.type
_entity.pdbx_description
1 polymer ?
#
loop_
_entity_poly.entity_id
_entity_poly.type
_entity_poly.pdbx_seq_one_letter_code
_entity_poly.pdbx_strand_id
1 'polypeptide(L)'
;MFDSDLILAFLFMALLFVRQISILKQPNKINYAPLMIGIGAISSVVHFIIHPDVTDVILLLRESFFPLLVALLLYIVMNILHQTQQSEHSRTQDEFTKELVTQITHLKEFISELESRLNQNRVDDRESQEEVRLKFKQDIRALDAIKENQVKYLAKFDEMQEWYKGVSKSFEHFTDVQMPELDNVVHKHIDILRVAEQDHYNQLKKVLENAVDSRSDMAEDVEELKANIESMKHLSDTIAQSIIKHTLQQLSGVSKAFENQIVSLKSHSEGIKTSLTEGESTLGTIRQESEMIMKQMILSSNKMSEVEEQNRGLHNIYSTIKELMADMEVIKADYVKSQAQLSVISREFQSAENEQIEAMKVQIENLSESLAQKIDDSLEKLHEHYHIADGDISQSVQILAKKAQLQKGYGDFES
;
A
#
# COMPACT_ATOMS: atom_id res chain seq x y z
N MET A 1 -7.90 108.39 5.17
CA MET A 1 -8.45 107.30 6.02
C MET A 1 -9.30 106.50 5.06
N PHE A 2 -9.05 105.20 4.87
CA PHE A 2 -9.69 104.46 3.77
C PHE A 2 -11.20 104.57 3.84
N ASP A 3 -11.81 104.91 2.72
CA ASP A 3 -13.26 105.02 2.62
C ASP A 3 -13.93 103.66 2.81
N SER A 4 -15.19 103.70 3.25
CA SER A 4 -15.93 102.50 3.68
C SER A 4 -16.08 101.44 2.58
N ASP A 5 -16.05 101.85 1.30
CA ASP A 5 -16.09 101.00 0.12
C ASP A 5 -14.79 100.18 -0.06
N LEU A 6 -13.63 100.79 0.18
CA LEU A 6 -12.33 100.10 0.16
C LEU A 6 -12.21 99.09 1.31
N ILE A 7 -12.68 99.44 2.51
CA ILE A 7 -12.68 98.53 3.66
C ILE A 7 -13.55 97.30 3.38
N LEU A 8 -14.73 97.51 2.77
CA LEU A 8 -15.63 96.43 2.38
C LEU A 8 -14.98 95.51 1.34
N ALA A 9 -14.32 96.07 0.33
CA ALA A 9 -13.61 95.30 -0.68
C ALA A 9 -12.45 94.47 -0.09
N PHE A 10 -11.67 95.04 0.84
CA PHE A 10 -10.63 94.31 1.56
C PHE A 10 -11.18 93.19 2.43
N LEU A 11 -12.34 93.37 3.05
CA LEU A 11 -13.00 92.32 3.83
C LEU A 11 -13.44 91.14 2.93
N PHE A 12 -14.01 91.41 1.75
CA PHE A 12 -14.34 90.37 0.78
C PHE A 12 -13.09 89.66 0.23
N MET A 13 -12.03 90.41 -0.10
CA MET A 13 -10.76 89.84 -0.52
C MET A 13 -10.14 88.96 0.57
N ALA A 14 -10.18 89.37 1.83
CA ALA A 14 -9.67 88.58 2.96
C ALA A 14 -10.49 87.30 3.18
N LEU A 15 -11.82 87.37 3.11
CA LEU A 15 -12.69 86.20 3.23
C LEU A 15 -12.45 85.18 2.12
N LEU A 16 -12.28 85.65 0.88
CA LEU A 16 -11.94 84.78 -0.25
C LEU A 16 -10.55 84.15 -0.09
N PHE A 17 -9.59 84.90 0.42
CA PHE A 17 -8.24 84.38 0.68
C PHE A 17 -8.23 83.31 1.77
N VAL A 18 -8.92 83.52 2.88
CA VAL A 18 -9.08 82.51 3.95
C VAL A 18 -9.82 81.28 3.43
N ARG A 19 -10.87 81.48 2.62
CA ARG A 19 -11.61 80.38 2.01
C ARG A 19 -10.73 79.56 1.06
N GLN A 20 -9.91 80.20 0.22
CA GLN A 20 -8.97 79.51 -0.67
C GLN A 20 -7.95 78.67 0.12
N ILE A 21 -7.42 79.21 1.24
CA ILE A 21 -6.51 78.46 2.13
C ILE A 21 -7.21 77.27 2.78
N SER A 22 -8.48 77.40 3.17
CA SER A 22 -9.25 76.28 3.72
C SER A 22 -9.52 75.19 2.67
N ILE A 23 -9.79 75.61 1.44
CA ILE A 23 -10.07 74.75 0.30
C ILE A 23 -8.81 74.05 -0.22
N LEU A 24 -7.62 74.60 -0.01
CA LEU A 24 -6.33 73.96 -0.33
C LEU A 24 -6.14 72.56 0.30
N LYS A 25 -6.93 72.19 1.33
CA LYS A 25 -6.94 70.82 1.87
C LYS A 25 -7.78 69.83 1.06
N GLN A 26 -8.50 70.28 0.03
CA GLN A 26 -9.46 69.48 -0.74
C GLN A 26 -9.19 69.63 -2.25
N PRO A 27 -8.68 68.58 -2.93
CA PRO A 27 -8.10 68.70 -4.29
C PRO A 27 -9.10 68.98 -5.43
N ASN A 28 -10.42 68.93 -5.20
CA ASN A 28 -11.44 69.00 -6.25
C ASN A 28 -12.36 70.23 -6.17
N LYS A 29 -11.86 71.39 -5.72
CA LYS A 29 -12.68 72.61 -5.57
C LYS A 29 -12.22 73.76 -6.46
N ILE A 30 -13.19 74.59 -6.84
CA ILE A 30 -13.08 75.74 -7.76
C ILE A 30 -11.93 76.67 -7.37
N ASN A 31 -11.13 77.10 -8.34
CA ASN A 31 -10.07 78.09 -8.15
C ASN A 31 -10.67 79.50 -8.00
N TYR A 32 -10.56 80.10 -6.81
CA TYR A 32 -11.08 81.45 -6.54
C TYR A 32 -10.09 82.58 -6.87
N ALA A 33 -8.87 82.26 -7.34
CA ALA A 33 -7.87 83.27 -7.67
C ALA A 33 -8.37 84.28 -8.73
N PRO A 34 -9.01 83.88 -9.85
CA PRO A 34 -9.55 84.85 -10.83
C PRO A 34 -10.61 85.80 -10.23
N LEU A 35 -11.36 85.33 -9.23
CA LEU A 35 -12.38 86.12 -8.54
C LEU A 35 -11.77 87.26 -7.70
N MET A 36 -10.55 87.05 -7.18
CA MET A 36 -9.81 88.09 -6.44
C MET A 36 -9.47 89.28 -7.33
N ILE A 37 -8.99 89.03 -8.55
CA ILE A 37 -8.72 90.10 -9.53
C ILE A 37 -10.02 90.82 -9.89
N GLY A 38 -11.11 90.08 -10.09
CA GLY A 38 -12.42 90.65 -10.38
C GLY A 38 -12.89 91.64 -9.32
N ILE A 39 -12.80 91.28 -8.03
CA ILE A 39 -13.21 92.16 -6.93
C ILE A 39 -12.27 93.35 -6.78
N GLY A 40 -10.96 93.16 -6.93
CA GLY A 40 -9.99 94.26 -6.90
C GLY A 40 -10.21 95.28 -8.02
N ALA A 41 -10.51 94.80 -9.23
CA ALA A 41 -10.80 95.66 -10.38
C ALA A 41 -12.14 96.40 -10.22
N ILE A 42 -13.20 95.71 -9.78
CA ILE A 42 -14.50 96.33 -9.53
C ILE A 42 -14.39 97.38 -8.41
N SER A 43 -13.72 97.05 -7.30
CA SER A 43 -13.49 97.98 -6.19
C SER A 43 -12.69 99.21 -6.62
N SER A 44 -11.67 99.02 -7.46
CA SER A 44 -10.85 100.10 -8.02
C SER A 44 -11.69 101.08 -8.85
N VAL A 45 -12.55 100.55 -9.72
CA VAL A 45 -13.44 101.36 -10.58
C VAL A 45 -14.55 102.03 -9.78
N VAL A 46 -15.17 101.32 -8.84
CA VAL A 46 -16.25 101.85 -8.00
C VAL A 46 -15.76 102.99 -7.11
N HIS A 47 -14.59 102.84 -6.49
CA HIS A 47 -14.01 103.88 -5.64
C HIS A 47 -13.70 105.16 -6.44
N PHE A 48 -13.18 105.01 -7.66
CA PHE A 48 -12.92 106.12 -8.57
C PHE A 48 -14.19 106.88 -9.00
N ILE A 49 -15.32 106.18 -9.13
CA ILE A 49 -16.61 106.77 -9.56
C ILE A 49 -17.32 107.49 -8.41
N ILE A 50 -17.26 106.96 -7.19
CA ILE A 50 -18.04 107.45 -6.04
C ILE A 50 -17.44 108.72 -5.42
N HIS A 51 -16.13 108.93 -5.54
CA HIS A 51 -15.43 110.08 -4.92
C HIS A 51 -14.84 111.05 -5.95
N PRO A 52 -15.63 111.70 -6.84
CA PRO A 52 -15.10 112.59 -7.87
C PRO A 52 -14.60 113.95 -7.36
N ASP A 53 -15.00 114.36 -6.14
CA ASP A 53 -14.79 115.72 -5.61
C ASP A 53 -13.54 115.90 -4.71
N VAL A 54 -12.59 114.97 -4.77
CA VAL A 54 -11.35 115.09 -3.99
C VAL A 54 -10.42 116.10 -4.68
N THR A 55 -10.02 117.16 -3.98
CA THR A 55 -9.16 118.24 -4.49
C THR A 55 -7.79 117.80 -5.03
N ASP A 56 -7.35 116.57 -4.73
CA ASP A 56 -6.12 115.95 -5.23
C ASP A 56 -6.42 114.70 -6.06
N VAL A 57 -6.50 114.86 -7.39
CA VAL A 57 -6.72 113.77 -8.36
C VAL A 57 -5.65 112.67 -8.24
N ILE A 58 -4.42 113.03 -7.90
CA ILE A 58 -3.30 112.07 -7.73
C ILE A 58 -3.55 111.14 -6.54
N LEU A 59 -4.14 111.67 -5.45
CA LEU A 59 -4.45 110.88 -4.25
C LEU A 59 -5.56 109.86 -4.54
N LEU A 60 -6.63 110.31 -5.20
CA LEU A 60 -7.75 109.46 -5.64
C LEU A 60 -7.27 108.31 -6.53
N LEU A 61 -6.40 108.61 -7.49
CA LEU A 61 -5.86 107.63 -8.42
C LEU A 61 -5.03 106.59 -7.66
N ARG A 62 -4.16 107.03 -6.73
CA ARG A 62 -3.36 106.13 -5.88
C ARG A 62 -4.24 105.23 -5.00
N GLU A 63 -5.28 105.77 -4.38
CA GLU A 63 -6.18 105.02 -3.49
C GLU A 63 -7.08 104.05 -4.29
N SER A 64 -7.54 104.46 -5.48
CA SER A 64 -8.33 103.62 -6.38
C SER A 64 -7.52 102.43 -6.94
N PHE A 65 -6.24 102.59 -7.24
CA PHE A 65 -5.41 101.47 -7.73
C PHE A 65 -4.93 100.51 -6.62
N PHE A 66 -5.06 100.91 -5.36
CA PHE A 66 -4.55 100.12 -4.24
C PHE A 66 -5.26 98.75 -4.07
N PRO A 67 -6.60 98.64 -4.15
CA PRO A 67 -7.31 97.35 -4.17
C PRO A 67 -6.87 96.41 -5.30
N LEU A 68 -6.63 96.96 -6.50
CA LEU A 68 -6.17 96.19 -7.65
C LEU A 68 -4.78 95.60 -7.39
N LEU A 69 -3.88 96.38 -6.81
CA LEU A 69 -2.52 95.94 -6.48
C LEU A 69 -2.56 94.82 -5.42
N VAL A 70 -3.36 94.98 -4.37
CA VAL A 70 -3.55 93.96 -3.33
C VAL A 70 -4.16 92.68 -3.92
N ALA A 71 -5.18 92.79 -4.77
CA ALA A 71 -5.79 91.66 -5.45
C ALA A 71 -4.80 90.91 -6.34
N LEU A 72 -3.93 91.63 -7.06
CA LEU A 72 -2.92 91.04 -7.94
C LEU A 72 -1.83 90.29 -7.15
N LEU A 73 -1.40 90.83 -6.01
CA LEU A 73 -0.46 90.16 -5.12
C LEU A 73 -1.07 88.86 -4.57
N LEU A 74 -2.31 88.94 -4.05
CA LEU A 74 -3.00 87.76 -3.52
C LEU A 74 -3.28 86.72 -4.62
N TYR A 75 -3.58 87.15 -5.85
CA TYR A 75 -3.73 86.26 -7.00
C TYR A 75 -2.46 85.45 -7.29
N ILE A 76 -1.29 86.10 -7.32
CA ILE A 76 -0.01 85.42 -7.56
C ILE A 76 0.23 84.35 -6.50
N VAL A 77 0.04 84.70 -5.22
CA VAL A 77 0.21 83.77 -4.11
C VAL A 77 -0.75 82.59 -4.22
N MET A 78 -2.03 82.84 -4.48
CA MET A 78 -3.03 81.77 -4.66
C MET A 78 -2.72 80.85 -5.83
N ASN A 79 -2.25 81.41 -6.96
CA ASN A 79 -1.96 80.65 -8.15
C ASN A 79 -0.74 79.73 -7.96
N ILE A 80 0.32 80.22 -7.31
CA ILE A 80 1.49 79.41 -6.96
C ILE A 80 1.08 78.26 -6.02
N LEU A 81 0.29 78.54 -4.98
CA LEU A 81 -0.18 77.51 -4.05
C LEU A 81 -1.01 76.43 -4.74
N HIS A 82 -1.89 76.81 -5.66
CA HIS A 82 -2.71 75.87 -6.42
C HIS A 82 -1.84 74.98 -7.34
N GLN A 83 -0.86 75.58 -8.03
CA GLN A 83 0.06 74.85 -8.90
C GLN A 83 0.93 73.85 -8.12
N THR A 84 1.44 74.23 -6.94
CA THR A 84 2.19 73.33 -6.07
C THR A 84 1.35 72.14 -5.61
N GLN A 85 0.09 72.37 -5.24
CA GLN A 85 -0.82 71.29 -4.83
C GLN A 85 -1.08 70.29 -5.97
N GLN A 86 -1.33 70.79 -7.19
CA GLN A 86 -1.60 69.93 -8.34
C GLN A 86 -0.37 69.08 -8.71
N SER A 87 0.83 69.65 -8.57
CA SER A 87 2.09 68.94 -8.77
C SER A 87 2.31 67.82 -7.74
N GLU A 88 2.10 68.10 -6.45
CA GLU A 88 2.24 67.10 -5.37
C GLU A 88 1.20 65.96 -5.52
N HIS A 89 -0.04 66.29 -5.88
CA HIS A 89 -1.06 65.28 -6.11
C HIS A 89 -0.73 64.37 -7.31
N SER A 90 -0.25 64.95 -8.41
CA SER A 90 0.15 64.17 -9.59
C SER A 90 1.34 63.25 -9.28
N ARG A 91 2.30 63.72 -8.48
CA ARG A 91 3.47 62.94 -8.07
C ARG A 91 3.08 61.77 -7.17
N THR A 92 2.23 62.00 -6.17
CA THR A 92 1.76 60.93 -5.27
C THR A 92 0.93 59.88 -6.02
N GLN A 93 0.13 60.29 -7.01
CA GLN A 93 -0.62 59.38 -7.87
C GLN A 93 0.30 58.53 -8.77
N ASP A 94 1.37 59.12 -9.33
CA ASP A 94 2.37 58.39 -10.12
C ASP A 94 3.16 57.39 -9.27
N GLU A 95 3.58 57.79 -8.05
CA GLU A 95 4.24 56.90 -7.08
C GLU A 95 3.32 55.72 -6.70
N PHE A 96 2.04 55.98 -6.42
CA PHE A 96 1.06 54.93 -6.13
C PHE A 96 0.84 53.99 -7.32
N THR A 97 0.78 54.53 -8.54
CA THR A 97 0.61 53.72 -9.76
C THR A 97 1.82 52.82 -10.00
N LYS A 98 3.05 53.33 -9.80
CA LYS A 98 4.28 52.53 -9.90
C LYS A 98 4.32 51.40 -8.88
N GLU A 99 3.91 51.66 -7.65
CA GLU A 99 3.82 50.64 -6.61
C GLU A 99 2.79 49.56 -6.98
N LEU A 100 1.61 49.96 -7.47
CA LEU A 100 0.60 49.01 -7.94
C LEU A 100 1.10 48.15 -9.10
N VAL A 101 1.78 48.73 -10.08
CA VAL A 101 2.37 47.97 -11.21
C VAL A 101 3.40 46.95 -10.71
N THR A 102 4.22 47.35 -9.72
CA THR A 102 5.22 46.45 -9.11
C THR A 102 4.53 45.28 -8.39
N GLN A 103 3.50 45.57 -7.58
CA GLN A 103 2.73 44.53 -6.89
C GLN A 103 2.00 43.59 -7.85
N ILE A 104 1.41 44.12 -8.92
CA ILE A 104 0.77 43.30 -9.98
C ILE A 104 1.80 42.41 -10.67
N THR A 105 3.02 42.90 -10.89
CA THR A 105 4.10 42.13 -11.51
C THR A 105 4.53 40.96 -10.62
N HIS A 106 4.75 41.21 -9.32
CA HIS A 106 5.05 40.14 -8.36
C HIS A 106 3.92 39.11 -8.26
N LEU A 107 2.66 39.55 -8.27
CA LEU A 107 1.51 38.63 -8.25
C LEU A 107 1.48 37.75 -9.49
N LYS A 108 1.79 38.31 -10.67
CA LYS A 108 1.85 37.58 -11.93
C LYS A 108 2.97 36.53 -11.92
N GLU A 109 4.15 36.89 -11.41
CA GLU A 109 5.27 35.95 -11.25
C GLU A 109 4.91 34.81 -10.29
N PHE A 110 4.30 35.13 -9.15
CA PHE A 110 3.85 34.13 -8.18
C PHE A 110 2.83 33.18 -8.78
N ILE A 111 1.82 33.69 -9.50
CA ILE A 111 0.81 32.85 -10.19
C ILE A 111 1.49 31.94 -11.22
N SER A 112 2.45 32.46 -12.00
CA SER A 112 3.18 31.67 -12.99
C SER A 112 4.03 30.57 -12.36
N GLU A 113 4.65 30.83 -11.21
CA GLU A 113 5.39 29.81 -10.47
C GLU A 113 4.45 28.74 -9.92
N LEU A 114 3.30 29.15 -9.39
CA LEU A 114 2.28 28.24 -8.86
C LEU A 114 1.71 27.33 -9.96
N GLU A 115 1.44 27.89 -11.15
CA GLU A 115 1.00 27.13 -12.32
C GLU A 115 2.08 26.12 -12.77
N SER A 116 3.35 26.53 -12.80
CA SER A 116 4.47 25.63 -13.11
C SER A 116 4.57 24.47 -12.12
N ARG A 117 4.51 24.76 -10.81
CA ARG A 117 4.52 23.73 -9.76
C ARG A 117 3.31 22.79 -9.85
N LEU A 118 2.12 23.31 -10.15
CA LEU A 118 0.91 22.51 -10.29
C LEU A 118 1.01 21.58 -11.50
N ASN A 119 1.56 22.06 -12.62
CA ASN A 119 1.80 21.23 -13.80
C ASN A 119 2.85 20.15 -13.54
N GLN A 120 3.95 20.47 -12.86
CA GLN A 120 4.95 19.47 -12.46
C GLN A 120 4.32 18.40 -11.56
N ASN A 121 3.58 18.81 -10.55
CA ASN A 121 2.93 17.87 -9.62
C ASN A 121 1.92 16.96 -10.34
N ARG A 122 1.21 17.47 -11.35
CA ARG A 122 0.32 16.64 -12.19
C ARG A 122 1.06 15.60 -13.03
N VAL A 123 2.25 15.93 -13.51
CA VAL A 123 3.09 14.96 -14.25
C VAL A 123 3.62 13.91 -13.28
N ASP A 124 4.15 14.33 -12.13
CA ASP A 124 4.69 13.44 -11.10
C ASP A 124 3.61 12.48 -10.57
N ASP A 125 2.39 12.97 -10.29
CA ASP A 125 1.24 12.13 -9.91
C ASP A 125 0.90 11.10 -10.98
N ARG A 126 0.97 11.48 -12.26
CA ARG A 126 0.67 10.58 -13.38
C ARG A 126 1.74 9.50 -13.52
N GLU A 127 3.02 9.85 -13.39
CA GLU A 127 4.12 8.90 -13.40
C GLU A 127 4.03 7.93 -12.23
N SER A 128 3.74 8.43 -11.02
CA SER A 128 3.54 7.60 -9.83
C SER A 128 2.37 6.63 -10.01
N GLN A 129 1.24 7.08 -10.58
CA GLN A 129 0.11 6.20 -10.89
C GLN A 129 0.48 5.12 -11.92
N GLU A 130 1.26 5.45 -12.95
CA GLU A 130 1.73 4.48 -13.94
C GLU A 130 2.68 3.44 -13.32
N GLU A 131 3.59 3.86 -12.43
CA GLU A 131 4.49 2.97 -11.68
C GLU A 131 3.68 2.01 -10.78
N VAL A 132 2.72 2.53 -10.02
CA VAL A 132 1.84 1.71 -9.17
C VAL A 132 1.06 0.71 -10.02
N ARG A 133 0.55 1.12 -11.18
CA ARG A 133 -0.19 0.24 -12.09
C ARG A 133 0.69 -0.85 -12.68
N LEU A 134 1.95 -0.53 -13.03
CA LEU A 134 2.93 -1.50 -13.51
C LEU A 134 3.26 -2.53 -12.43
N LYS A 135 3.54 -2.07 -11.21
CA LYS A 135 3.80 -2.94 -10.06
C LYS A 135 2.61 -3.85 -9.75
N PHE A 136 1.40 -3.30 -9.75
CA PHE A 136 0.18 -4.08 -9.56
C PHE A 136 -0.01 -5.17 -10.64
N LYS A 137 0.29 -4.85 -11.91
CA LYS A 137 0.25 -5.83 -13.00
C LYS A 137 1.29 -6.93 -12.82
N GLN A 138 2.46 -6.60 -12.29
CA GLN A 138 3.51 -7.57 -11.97
C GLN A 138 3.09 -8.48 -10.80
N ASP A 139 2.50 -7.92 -9.76
CA ASP A 139 2.00 -8.65 -8.60
C ASP A 139 0.87 -9.63 -8.99
N ILE A 140 -0.06 -9.22 -9.86
CA ILE A 140 -1.09 -10.12 -10.40
C ILE A 140 -0.47 -11.31 -11.13
N ARG A 141 0.55 -11.08 -11.96
CA ARG A 141 1.24 -12.18 -12.66
C ARG A 141 1.95 -13.12 -11.69
N ALA A 142 2.54 -12.59 -10.62
CA ALA A 142 3.15 -13.40 -9.58
C ALA A 142 2.10 -14.25 -8.85
N LEU A 143 0.94 -13.67 -8.52
CA LEU A 143 -0.18 -14.38 -7.91
C LEU A 143 -0.74 -15.48 -8.82
N ASP A 144 -0.88 -15.22 -10.13
CA ASP A 144 -1.30 -16.23 -11.10
C ASP A 144 -0.31 -17.40 -11.17
N ALA A 145 1.00 -17.11 -11.16
CA ALA A 145 2.04 -18.14 -11.12
C ALA A 145 2.01 -18.94 -9.81
N ILE A 146 1.78 -18.29 -8.67
CA ILE A 146 1.62 -18.96 -7.37
C ILE A 146 0.39 -19.89 -7.42
N LYS A 147 -0.74 -19.42 -7.95
CA LYS A 147 -1.96 -20.21 -8.11
C LYS A 147 -1.73 -21.43 -9.01
N GLU A 148 -1.05 -21.24 -10.14
CA GLU A 148 -0.73 -22.36 -11.05
C GLU A 148 0.16 -23.39 -10.36
N ASN A 149 1.17 -22.94 -9.60
CA ASN A 149 2.01 -23.83 -8.82
C ASN A 149 1.24 -24.57 -7.73
N GLN A 150 0.31 -23.90 -7.03
CA GLN A 150 -0.55 -24.54 -6.03
C GLN A 150 -1.40 -25.67 -6.62
N VAL A 151 -1.96 -25.47 -7.83
CA VAL A 151 -2.71 -26.51 -8.54
C VAL A 151 -1.80 -27.70 -8.87
N LYS A 152 -0.57 -27.46 -9.33
CA LYS A 152 0.41 -28.53 -9.60
C LYS A 152 0.78 -29.29 -8.32
N TYR A 153 0.97 -28.59 -7.20
CA TYR A 153 1.27 -29.23 -5.92
C TYR A 153 0.10 -30.08 -5.42
N LEU A 154 -1.14 -29.61 -5.53
CA LEU A 154 -2.33 -30.39 -5.17
C LEU A 154 -2.40 -31.71 -5.96
N ALA A 155 -2.18 -31.65 -7.28
CA ALA A 155 -2.15 -32.85 -8.11
C ALA A 155 -1.07 -33.85 -7.65
N LYS A 156 0.12 -33.37 -7.24
CA LYS A 156 1.17 -34.24 -6.68
C LYS A 156 0.80 -34.84 -5.32
N PHE A 157 0.05 -34.13 -4.50
CA PHE A 157 -0.44 -34.68 -3.23
C PHE A 157 -1.49 -35.76 -3.47
N ASP A 158 -2.36 -35.59 -4.46
CA ASP A 158 -3.33 -36.61 -4.86
C ASP A 158 -2.61 -37.88 -5.37
N GLU A 159 -1.60 -37.73 -6.23
CA GLU A 159 -0.74 -38.84 -6.67
C GLU A 159 -0.05 -39.53 -5.49
N MET A 160 0.48 -38.76 -4.54
CA MET A 160 1.14 -39.30 -3.34
C MET A 160 0.15 -40.08 -2.46
N GLN A 161 -1.09 -39.61 -2.33
CA GLN A 161 -2.14 -40.30 -1.58
C GLN A 161 -2.53 -41.61 -2.27
N GLU A 162 -2.60 -41.64 -3.59
CA GLU A 162 -2.85 -42.86 -4.36
C GLU A 162 -1.70 -43.85 -4.21
N TRP A 163 -0.45 -43.37 -4.24
CA TRP A 163 0.74 -44.19 -3.99
C TRP A 163 0.75 -44.77 -2.57
N TYR A 164 0.41 -43.95 -1.56
CA TYR A 164 0.27 -44.41 -0.18
C TYR A 164 -0.78 -45.51 -0.04
N LYS A 165 -1.96 -45.35 -0.67
CA LYS A 165 -2.99 -46.41 -0.69
C LYS A 165 -2.48 -47.69 -1.36
N GLY A 166 -1.74 -47.57 -2.46
CA GLY A 166 -1.15 -48.71 -3.17
C GLY A 166 -0.10 -49.46 -2.33
N VAL A 167 0.79 -48.72 -1.67
CA VAL A 167 1.80 -49.28 -0.75
C VAL A 167 1.12 -49.93 0.45
N SER A 168 0.14 -49.27 1.08
CA SER A 168 -0.59 -49.82 2.23
C SER A 168 -1.28 -51.13 1.89
N LYS A 169 -1.96 -51.22 0.73
CA LYS A 169 -2.58 -52.47 0.25
C LYS A 169 -1.55 -53.57 -0.01
N SER A 170 -0.42 -53.23 -0.61
CA SER A 170 0.67 -54.19 -0.83
C SER A 170 1.22 -54.72 0.48
N PHE A 171 1.34 -53.85 1.49
CA PHE A 171 1.80 -54.22 2.83
C PHE A 171 0.78 -55.13 3.54
N GLU A 172 -0.50 -54.78 3.47
CA GLU A 172 -1.59 -55.59 4.01
C GLU A 172 -1.63 -56.97 3.34
N HIS A 173 -1.47 -57.04 2.01
CA HIS A 173 -1.37 -58.32 1.29
C HIS A 173 -0.14 -59.14 1.69
N PHE A 174 1.01 -58.49 1.87
CA PHE A 174 2.23 -59.16 2.35
C PHE A 174 2.04 -59.74 3.75
N THR A 175 1.46 -58.96 4.67
CA THR A 175 1.23 -59.36 6.06
C THR A 175 0.16 -60.45 6.19
N ASP A 176 -0.95 -60.34 5.48
CA ASP A 176 -2.10 -61.23 5.67
C ASP A 176 -2.04 -62.49 4.81
N VAL A 177 -1.30 -62.48 3.70
CA VAL A 177 -1.24 -63.60 2.77
C VAL A 177 0.16 -64.21 2.71
N GLN A 178 1.18 -63.41 2.37
CA GLN A 178 2.52 -63.97 2.10
C GLN A 178 3.24 -64.44 3.38
N MET A 179 3.12 -63.72 4.49
CA MET A 179 3.71 -64.12 5.77
C MET A 179 3.11 -65.43 6.31
N PRO A 180 1.77 -65.61 6.37
CA PRO A 180 1.17 -66.89 6.74
C PRO A 180 1.48 -68.02 5.77
N GLU A 181 1.57 -67.73 4.46
CA GLU A 181 1.94 -68.75 3.47
C GLU A 181 3.39 -69.21 3.65
N LEU A 182 4.31 -68.30 3.94
CA LEU A 182 5.69 -68.62 4.29
C LEU A 182 5.76 -69.46 5.58
N ASP A 183 5.02 -69.08 6.63
CA ASP A 183 4.96 -69.85 7.88
C ASP A 183 4.43 -71.28 7.64
N ASN A 184 3.42 -71.42 6.79
CA ASN A 184 2.83 -72.71 6.42
C ASN A 184 3.81 -73.57 5.58
N VAL A 185 4.57 -72.95 4.67
CA VAL A 185 5.65 -73.63 3.92
C VAL A 185 6.78 -74.08 4.85
N VAL A 186 7.16 -73.25 5.83
CA VAL A 186 8.18 -73.59 6.82
C VAL A 186 7.71 -74.74 7.71
N HIS A 187 6.47 -74.72 8.21
CA HIS A 187 5.90 -75.82 8.98
C HIS A 187 5.85 -77.12 8.17
N LYS A 188 5.47 -77.07 6.89
CA LYS A 188 5.54 -78.25 6.01
C LYS A 188 6.96 -78.79 5.85
N HIS A 189 7.97 -77.93 5.71
CA HIS A 189 9.36 -78.38 5.63
C HIS A 189 9.84 -79.00 6.95
N ILE A 190 9.44 -78.44 8.09
CA ILE A 190 9.73 -79.01 9.42
C ILE A 190 9.08 -80.40 9.55
N ASP A 191 7.83 -80.56 9.12
CA ASP A 191 7.14 -81.85 9.16
C ASP A 191 7.80 -82.88 8.23
N ILE A 192 8.20 -82.48 7.01
CA ILE A 192 8.93 -83.36 6.07
C ILE A 192 10.26 -83.80 6.69
N LEU A 193 11.04 -82.88 7.27
CA LEU A 193 12.30 -83.18 7.93
C LEU A 193 12.10 -84.15 9.10
N ARG A 194 11.07 -83.90 9.92
CA ARG A 194 10.72 -84.78 11.05
C ARG A 194 10.34 -86.19 10.61
N VAL A 195 9.56 -86.32 9.54
CA VAL A 195 9.19 -87.63 8.98
C VAL A 195 10.41 -88.34 8.39
N ALA A 196 11.27 -87.63 7.66
CA ALA A 196 12.49 -88.19 7.11
C ALA A 196 13.47 -88.66 8.20
N GLU A 197 13.61 -87.89 9.29
CA GLU A 197 14.45 -88.26 10.44
C GLU A 197 13.88 -89.48 11.18
N GLN A 198 12.56 -89.55 11.35
CA GLN A 198 11.89 -90.70 11.95
C GLN A 198 12.01 -91.96 11.08
N ASP A 199 11.87 -91.84 9.76
CA ASP A 199 12.06 -92.98 8.85
C ASP A 199 13.52 -93.46 8.84
N HIS A 200 14.48 -92.53 8.84
CA HIS A 200 15.90 -92.85 8.95
C HIS A 200 16.21 -93.57 10.27
N TYR A 201 15.67 -93.10 11.40
CA TYR A 201 15.79 -93.79 12.69
C TYR A 201 15.21 -95.21 12.65
N ASN A 202 14.04 -95.39 12.02
CA ASN A 202 13.42 -96.70 11.87
C ASN A 202 14.23 -97.65 10.96
N GLN A 203 14.82 -97.13 9.88
CA GLN A 203 15.70 -97.90 9.01
C GLN A 203 16.98 -98.31 9.74
N LEU A 204 17.62 -97.39 10.47
CA LEU A 204 18.78 -97.67 11.32
C LEU A 204 18.45 -98.75 12.36
N LYS A 205 17.30 -98.64 13.01
CA LYS A 205 16.83 -99.64 13.98
C LYS A 205 16.65 -101.02 13.33
N LYS A 206 16.02 -101.10 12.16
CA LYS A 206 15.87 -102.36 11.39
C LYS A 206 17.21 -102.96 10.99
N VAL A 207 18.15 -102.14 10.52
CA VAL A 207 19.49 -102.61 10.16
C VAL A 207 20.23 -103.14 11.39
N LEU A 208 20.08 -102.47 12.54
CA LEU A 208 20.67 -102.90 13.80
C LEU A 208 20.05 -104.22 14.30
N GLU A 209 18.72 -104.35 14.25
CA GLU A 209 18.00 -105.59 14.60
C GLU A 209 18.44 -106.76 13.71
N ASN A 210 18.49 -106.56 12.39
CA ASN A 210 18.96 -107.59 11.45
C ASN A 210 20.43 -108.00 11.66
N ALA A 211 21.29 -107.07 12.10
CA ALA A 211 22.69 -107.36 12.40
C ALA A 211 22.88 -108.07 13.76
N VAL A 212 21.94 -107.90 14.69
CA VAL A 212 21.91 -108.61 15.97
C VAL A 212 21.37 -110.03 15.79
N ASP A 213 20.34 -110.21 14.96
CA ASP A 213 19.77 -111.53 14.65
C ASP A 213 20.76 -112.40 13.84
N SER A 214 21.51 -111.82 12.90
CA SER A 214 22.52 -112.57 12.11
C SER A 214 23.73 -113.05 12.93
N ARG A 215 23.91 -112.55 14.16
CA ARG A 215 24.93 -113.03 15.10
C ARG A 215 24.52 -114.34 15.80
N SER A 216 23.23 -114.68 15.82
CA SER A 216 22.74 -115.90 16.46
C SER A 216 22.94 -117.14 15.57
N ASP A 217 22.90 -117.00 14.25
CA ASP A 217 22.95 -118.13 13.30
C ASP A 217 24.38 -118.58 12.93
N MET A 218 25.40 -117.75 13.20
CA MET A 218 26.80 -118.09 12.89
C MET A 218 27.46 -119.09 13.86
N ALA A 219 26.83 -119.42 14.98
CA ALA A 219 27.38 -120.37 15.96
C ALA A 219 27.01 -121.83 15.65
N GLU A 220 25.87 -122.07 15.02
CA GLU A 220 25.33 -123.41 14.74
C GLU A 220 25.97 -124.02 13.48
N ASP A 221 26.25 -123.20 12.46
CA ASP A 221 26.91 -123.62 11.21
C ASP A 221 28.38 -124.06 11.38
N VAL A 222 29.05 -123.62 12.44
CA VAL A 222 30.48 -123.93 12.70
C VAL A 222 30.65 -125.34 13.30
N GLU A 223 29.64 -125.83 14.02
CA GLU A 223 29.65 -127.16 14.66
C GLU A 223 29.35 -128.28 13.63
N GLU A 224 28.47 -128.00 12.65
CA GLU A 224 28.10 -128.93 11.57
C GLU A 224 29.21 -129.07 10.51
N LEU A 225 29.98 -128.00 10.25
CA LEU A 225 31.12 -128.01 9.32
C LEU A 225 32.25 -128.94 9.77
N LYS A 226 32.43 -129.10 11.09
CA LYS A 226 33.50 -129.90 11.70
C LYS A 226 33.32 -131.41 11.46
N ALA A 227 32.08 -131.89 11.40
CA ALA A 227 31.76 -133.30 11.22
C ALA A 227 31.89 -133.77 9.75
N ASN A 228 31.65 -132.87 8.79
CA ASN A 228 31.68 -133.20 7.36
C ASN A 228 33.09 -133.17 6.73
N ILE A 229 34.10 -132.64 7.44
CA ILE A 229 35.48 -132.48 6.94
C ILE A 229 36.33 -133.77 7.02
N GLU A 230 35.92 -134.76 7.82
CA GLU A 230 36.72 -135.97 8.08
C GLU A 230 36.64 -137.01 6.94
N SER A 231 35.60 -136.94 6.11
CA SER A 231 35.32 -137.88 5.02
C SER A 231 35.85 -137.47 3.65
N MET A 232 36.33 -136.22 3.47
CA MET A 232 36.70 -135.65 2.16
C MET A 232 38.20 -135.50 1.89
N LYS A 233 39.06 -136.17 2.66
CA LYS A 233 40.53 -135.95 2.71
C LYS A 233 41.30 -136.09 1.39
N HIS A 234 40.81 -136.84 0.38
CA HIS A 234 41.55 -137.05 -0.87
C HIS A 234 40.97 -136.31 -2.10
N LEU A 235 39.75 -135.80 -2.00
CA LEU A 235 39.17 -134.79 -2.92
C LEU A 235 39.54 -133.36 -2.46
N SER A 236 39.88 -133.23 -1.16
CA SER A 236 40.25 -132.01 -0.44
C SER A 236 41.44 -131.26 -1.05
N ASP A 237 42.51 -131.92 -1.50
CA ASP A 237 43.69 -131.15 -1.94
C ASP A 237 43.48 -130.39 -3.26
N THR A 238 42.75 -131.00 -4.20
CA THR A 238 42.46 -130.37 -5.50
C THR A 238 41.33 -129.36 -5.40
N ILE A 239 40.31 -129.63 -4.57
CA ILE A 239 39.20 -128.71 -4.34
C ILE A 239 39.60 -127.59 -3.39
N ALA A 240 40.42 -127.80 -2.37
CA ALA A 240 40.89 -126.74 -1.46
C ALA A 240 41.75 -125.72 -2.21
N GLN A 241 42.62 -126.13 -3.14
CA GLN A 241 43.33 -125.15 -3.97
C GLN A 241 42.39 -124.34 -4.86
N SER A 242 41.35 -124.97 -5.43
CA SER A 242 40.35 -124.30 -6.26
C SER A 242 39.42 -123.39 -5.45
N ILE A 243 38.92 -123.84 -4.30
CA ILE A 243 38.07 -123.10 -3.37
C ILE A 243 38.87 -121.97 -2.71
N ILE A 244 40.09 -122.20 -2.22
CA ILE A 244 40.92 -121.11 -1.67
C ILE A 244 41.15 -120.06 -2.75
N LYS A 245 41.46 -120.46 -3.99
CA LYS A 245 41.63 -119.50 -5.08
C LYS A 245 40.33 -118.75 -5.39
N HIS A 246 39.21 -119.45 -5.55
CA HIS A 246 37.94 -118.85 -5.94
C HIS A 246 37.31 -118.03 -4.81
N THR A 247 37.37 -118.51 -3.57
CA THR A 247 36.90 -117.80 -2.37
C THR A 247 37.81 -116.63 -2.07
N LEU A 248 39.14 -116.74 -2.16
CA LEU A 248 40.03 -115.59 -1.94
C LEU A 248 39.88 -114.54 -3.05
N GLN A 249 39.57 -114.96 -4.28
CA GLN A 249 39.27 -114.07 -5.40
C GLN A 249 37.88 -113.41 -5.28
N GLN A 250 36.86 -114.15 -4.81
CA GLN A 250 35.52 -113.62 -4.51
C GLN A 250 35.54 -112.70 -3.29
N LEU A 251 36.21 -113.08 -2.21
CA LEU A 251 36.34 -112.30 -0.97
C LEU A 251 37.23 -111.08 -1.20
N SER A 252 38.25 -111.17 -2.05
CA SER A 252 38.99 -110.00 -2.55
C SER A 252 38.11 -109.10 -3.40
N GLY A 253 37.27 -109.65 -4.28
CA GLY A 253 36.29 -108.89 -5.07
C GLY A 253 35.25 -108.16 -4.20
N VAL A 254 34.69 -108.85 -3.20
CA VAL A 254 33.72 -108.29 -2.25
C VAL A 254 34.39 -107.28 -1.32
N SER A 255 35.57 -107.58 -0.79
CA SER A 255 36.34 -106.64 0.04
C SER A 255 36.69 -105.38 -0.74
N LYS A 256 37.12 -105.50 -2.00
CA LYS A 256 37.42 -104.36 -2.87
C LYS A 256 36.16 -103.57 -3.27
N ALA A 257 35.04 -104.26 -3.51
CA ALA A 257 33.75 -103.61 -3.75
C ALA A 257 33.25 -102.86 -2.51
N PHE A 258 33.40 -103.45 -1.33
CA PHE A 258 33.05 -102.85 -0.05
C PHE A 258 33.96 -101.67 0.31
N GLU A 259 35.27 -101.80 0.07
CA GLU A 259 36.25 -100.71 0.24
C GLU A 259 35.92 -99.54 -0.70
N ASN A 260 35.59 -99.82 -1.97
CA ASN A 260 35.14 -98.79 -2.90
C ASN A 260 33.83 -98.12 -2.45
N GLN A 261 32.89 -98.90 -1.90
CA GLN A 261 31.65 -98.34 -1.33
C GLN A 261 31.94 -97.48 -0.11
N ILE A 262 32.83 -97.89 0.81
CA ILE A 262 33.23 -97.09 1.97
C ILE A 262 33.94 -95.81 1.54
N VAL A 263 34.82 -95.86 0.53
CA VAL A 263 35.47 -94.66 -0.02
C VAL A 263 34.44 -93.72 -0.65
N SER A 264 33.48 -94.25 -1.41
CA SER A 264 32.38 -93.46 -1.97
C SER A 264 31.49 -92.84 -0.89
N LEU A 265 31.16 -93.59 0.16
CA LEU A 265 30.36 -93.12 1.28
C LEU A 265 31.08 -92.06 2.09
N LYS A 266 32.39 -92.23 2.31
CA LYS A 266 33.25 -91.23 2.95
C LYS A 266 33.29 -89.94 2.13
N SER A 267 33.49 -90.04 0.81
CA SER A 267 33.46 -88.89 -0.09
C SER A 267 32.10 -88.18 -0.08
N HIS A 268 31.01 -88.94 -0.09
CA HIS A 268 29.66 -88.39 -0.02
C HIS A 268 29.39 -87.72 1.34
N SER A 269 29.84 -88.32 2.44
CA SER A 269 29.74 -87.75 3.79
C SER A 269 30.57 -86.47 3.94
N GLU A 270 31.76 -86.40 3.35
CA GLU A 270 32.56 -85.16 3.31
C GLU A 270 31.89 -84.09 2.45
N GLY A 271 31.25 -84.46 1.35
CA GLY A 271 30.42 -83.57 0.54
C GLY A 271 29.25 -83.00 1.33
N ILE A 272 28.49 -83.85 2.03
CA ILE A 272 27.38 -83.44 2.92
C ILE A 272 27.90 -82.51 4.00
N LYS A 273 29.01 -82.85 4.68
CA LYS A 273 29.62 -81.99 5.71
C LYS A 273 29.94 -80.60 5.16
N THR A 274 30.55 -80.54 3.98
CA THR A 274 30.91 -79.27 3.32
C THR A 274 29.66 -78.43 3.03
N SER A 275 28.63 -79.04 2.43
CA SER A 275 27.35 -78.36 2.16
C SER A 275 26.65 -77.91 3.44
N LEU A 276 26.78 -78.64 4.54
CA LEU A 276 26.19 -78.26 5.83
C LEU A 276 26.91 -77.05 6.43
N THR A 277 28.25 -77.00 6.38
CA THR A 277 29.02 -75.81 6.79
C THR A 277 28.76 -74.59 5.90
N GLU A 278 28.59 -74.78 4.59
CA GLU A 278 28.21 -73.69 3.69
C GLU A 278 26.77 -73.20 3.96
N GLY A 279 25.86 -74.13 4.26
CA GLY A 279 24.50 -73.85 4.72
C GLY A 279 24.47 -73.06 6.02
N GLU A 280 25.31 -73.43 6.99
CA GLU A 280 25.41 -72.74 8.28
C GLU A 280 26.03 -71.34 8.15
N SER A 281 27.01 -71.19 7.25
CA SER A 281 27.61 -69.89 6.89
C SER A 281 26.57 -68.96 6.24
N THR A 282 25.81 -69.45 5.26
CA THR A 282 24.75 -68.69 4.59
C THR A 282 23.63 -68.32 5.55
N LEU A 283 23.22 -69.21 6.46
CA LEU A 283 22.26 -68.90 7.52
C LEU A 283 22.78 -67.81 8.47
N GLY A 284 24.07 -67.84 8.80
CA GLY A 284 24.73 -66.79 9.58
C GLY A 284 24.67 -65.42 8.90
N THR A 285 24.91 -65.37 7.58
CA THR A 285 24.78 -64.14 6.79
C THR A 285 23.33 -63.65 6.75
N ILE A 286 22.36 -64.54 6.50
CA ILE A 286 20.93 -64.19 6.50
C ILE A 286 20.49 -63.62 7.84
N ARG A 287 21.00 -64.18 8.96
CA ARG A 287 20.70 -63.65 10.30
C ARG A 287 21.23 -62.24 10.49
N GLN A 288 22.46 -61.97 10.07
CA GLN A 288 23.04 -60.62 10.14
C GLN A 288 22.29 -59.61 9.27
N GLU A 289 21.90 -59.99 8.06
CA GLU A 289 21.10 -59.14 7.18
C GLU A 289 19.70 -58.88 7.75
N SER A 290 19.06 -59.89 8.32
CA SER A 290 17.76 -59.75 9.00
C SER A 290 17.85 -58.81 10.21
N GLU A 291 18.89 -58.92 11.04
CA GLU A 291 19.14 -57.97 12.14
C GLU A 291 19.39 -56.54 11.62
N MET A 292 20.06 -56.38 10.49
CA MET A 292 20.27 -55.07 9.85
C MET A 292 18.94 -54.48 9.33
N ILE A 293 18.13 -55.29 8.65
CA ILE A 293 16.81 -54.90 8.16
C ILE A 293 15.91 -54.49 9.32
N MET A 294 15.91 -55.23 10.43
CA MET A 294 15.13 -54.88 11.62
C MET A 294 15.55 -53.53 12.21
N LYS A 295 16.85 -53.24 12.27
CA LYS A 295 17.36 -51.92 12.71
C LYS A 295 16.95 -50.80 11.75
N GLN A 296 17.02 -51.03 10.44
CA GLN A 296 16.54 -50.10 9.40
C GLN A 296 15.04 -49.85 9.53
N MET A 297 14.25 -50.88 9.84
CA MET A 297 12.80 -50.79 10.00
C MET A 297 12.41 -49.96 11.23
N ILE A 298 13.12 -50.14 12.35
CA ILE A 298 12.94 -49.32 13.56
C ILE A 298 13.29 -47.86 13.28
N LEU A 299 14.41 -47.59 12.60
CA LEU A 299 14.80 -46.24 12.19
C LEU A 299 13.75 -45.60 11.27
N SER A 300 13.23 -46.36 10.31
CA SER A 300 12.19 -45.92 9.38
C SER A 300 10.87 -45.62 10.11
N SER A 301 10.46 -46.47 11.05
CA SER A 301 9.28 -46.26 11.90
C SER A 301 9.39 -44.98 12.73
N ASN A 302 10.54 -44.75 13.38
CA ASN A 302 10.78 -43.52 14.13
C ASN A 302 10.72 -42.28 13.22
N LYS A 303 11.30 -42.38 12.01
CA LYS A 303 11.24 -41.30 11.02
C LYS A 303 9.81 -41.03 10.55
N MET A 304 9.00 -42.08 10.37
CA MET A 304 7.60 -41.96 9.97
C MET A 304 6.75 -41.30 11.07
N SER A 305 7.00 -41.64 12.34
CA SER A 305 6.35 -40.98 13.48
C SER A 305 6.70 -39.48 13.55
N GLU A 306 7.96 -39.13 13.28
CA GLU A 306 8.42 -37.74 13.22
C GLU A 306 7.74 -36.97 12.06
N VAL A 307 7.57 -37.62 10.90
CA VAL A 307 6.83 -37.07 9.76
C VAL A 307 5.34 -36.90 10.08
N GLU A 308 4.70 -37.85 10.77
CA GLU A 308 3.30 -37.72 11.20
C GLU A 308 3.12 -36.51 12.13
N GLU A 309 4.02 -36.32 13.08
CA GLU A 309 3.99 -35.19 14.02
C GLU A 309 4.17 -33.85 13.30
N GLN A 310 5.11 -33.77 12.35
CA GLN A 310 5.27 -32.58 11.49
C GLN A 310 4.03 -32.32 10.62
N ASN A 311 3.37 -33.37 10.13
CA ASN A 311 2.17 -33.24 9.32
C ASN A 311 0.95 -32.74 10.13
N ARG A 312 0.86 -33.13 11.42
CA ARG A 312 -0.11 -32.53 12.37
C ARG A 312 0.18 -31.04 12.60
N GLY A 313 1.45 -30.65 12.70
CA GLY A 313 1.86 -29.25 12.75
C GLY A 313 1.41 -28.43 11.53
N LEU A 314 1.49 -29.04 10.34
CA LEU A 314 0.98 -28.46 9.08
C LEU A 314 -0.54 -28.27 9.09
N HIS A 315 -1.28 -29.20 9.67
CA HIS A 315 -2.74 -29.07 9.84
C HIS A 315 -3.11 -27.86 10.73
N ASN A 316 -2.34 -27.62 11.78
CA ASN A 316 -2.53 -26.45 12.65
C ASN A 316 -2.27 -25.14 11.89
N ILE A 317 -1.23 -25.09 11.04
CA ILE A 317 -0.94 -23.93 10.18
C ILE A 317 -2.09 -23.67 9.21
N TYR A 318 -2.67 -24.72 8.62
CA TYR A 318 -3.85 -24.58 7.75
C TYR A 318 -5.05 -23.99 8.52
N SER A 319 -5.28 -24.43 9.77
CA SER A 319 -6.33 -23.86 10.61
C SER A 319 -6.11 -22.37 10.88
N THR A 320 -4.88 -21.97 11.22
CA THR A 320 -4.52 -20.56 11.46
C THR A 320 -4.67 -19.71 10.20
N ILE A 321 -4.27 -20.24 9.02
CA ILE A 321 -4.46 -19.53 7.74
C ILE A 321 -5.94 -19.35 7.43
N LYS A 322 -6.77 -20.37 7.73
CA LYS A 322 -8.22 -20.30 7.52
C LYS A 322 -8.89 -19.26 8.42
N GLU A 323 -8.50 -19.18 9.69
CA GLU A 323 -8.95 -18.11 10.60
C GLU A 323 -8.50 -16.74 10.11
N LEU A 324 -7.22 -16.60 9.72
CA LEU A 324 -6.70 -15.35 9.16
C LEU A 324 -7.45 -14.90 7.90
N MET A 325 -7.83 -15.84 7.01
CA MET A 325 -8.65 -15.54 5.84
C MET A 325 -10.05 -15.03 6.23
N ALA A 326 -10.67 -15.62 7.24
CA ALA A 326 -11.96 -15.16 7.75
C ALA A 326 -11.84 -13.74 8.33
N ASP A 327 -10.80 -13.47 9.11
CA ASP A 327 -10.53 -12.14 9.67
C ASP A 327 -10.26 -11.10 8.55
N MET A 328 -9.50 -11.48 7.51
CA MET A 328 -9.28 -10.61 6.35
C MET A 328 -10.57 -10.31 5.58
N GLU A 329 -11.50 -11.25 5.51
CA GLU A 329 -12.80 -11.05 4.84
C GLU A 329 -13.69 -10.07 5.62
N VAL A 330 -13.66 -10.13 6.96
CA VAL A 330 -14.33 -9.16 7.84
C VAL A 330 -13.71 -7.77 7.68
N ILE A 331 -12.39 -7.65 7.73
CA ILE A 331 -11.68 -6.36 7.56
C ILE A 331 -11.99 -5.76 6.18
N LYS A 332 -12.03 -6.57 5.13
CA LYS A 332 -12.41 -6.12 3.78
C LYS A 332 -13.84 -5.57 3.77
N ALA A 333 -14.78 -6.24 4.42
CA ALA A 333 -16.17 -5.77 4.50
C ALA A 333 -16.26 -4.41 5.23
N ASP A 334 -15.55 -4.25 6.35
CA ASP A 334 -15.50 -3.00 7.11
C ASP A 334 -14.81 -1.88 6.33
N TYR A 335 -13.79 -2.20 5.54
CA TYR A 335 -13.13 -1.24 4.65
C TYR A 335 -14.08 -0.75 3.55
N VAL A 336 -14.82 -1.65 2.89
CA VAL A 336 -15.82 -1.29 1.88
C VAL A 336 -16.92 -0.43 2.50
N LYS A 337 -17.36 -0.75 3.72
CA LYS A 337 -18.34 0.06 4.45
C LYS A 337 -17.80 1.47 4.78
N SER A 338 -16.56 1.55 5.25
CA SER A 338 -15.90 2.83 5.55
C SER A 338 -15.69 3.67 4.29
N GLN A 339 -15.34 3.04 3.17
CA GLN A 339 -15.23 3.69 1.86
C GLN A 339 -16.58 4.25 1.41
N ALA A 340 -17.66 3.49 1.56
CA ALA A 340 -19.01 3.96 1.25
C ALA A 340 -19.39 5.16 2.13
N GLN A 341 -19.10 5.11 3.43
CA GLN A 341 -19.33 6.23 4.36
C GLN A 341 -18.50 7.47 4.00
N LEU A 342 -17.22 7.31 3.67
CA LEU A 342 -16.37 8.41 3.20
C LEU A 342 -16.88 9.01 1.90
N SER A 343 -17.40 8.20 0.99
CA SER A 343 -18.02 8.69 -0.24
C SER A 343 -19.29 9.50 0.03
N VAL A 344 -20.10 9.09 1.01
CA VAL A 344 -21.26 9.86 1.47
C VAL A 344 -20.82 11.19 2.07
N ILE A 345 -19.87 11.17 3.00
CA ILE A 345 -19.33 12.38 3.65
C ILE A 345 -18.73 13.33 2.60
N SER A 346 -17.95 12.82 1.64
CA SER A 346 -17.39 13.62 0.56
C SER A 346 -18.48 14.27 -0.30
N ARG A 347 -19.58 13.57 -0.57
CA ARG A 347 -20.72 14.12 -1.31
C ARG A 347 -21.47 15.18 -0.48
N GLU A 348 -21.64 14.96 0.81
CA GLU A 348 -22.22 15.94 1.74
C GLU A 348 -21.37 17.22 1.82
N PHE A 349 -20.04 17.10 1.93
CA PHE A 349 -19.14 18.24 1.88
C PHE A 349 -19.25 19.02 0.56
N GLN A 350 -19.30 18.31 -0.57
CA GLN A 350 -19.43 18.95 -1.88
C GLN A 350 -20.80 19.64 -2.04
N SER A 351 -21.87 19.08 -1.46
CA SER A 351 -23.18 19.70 -1.41
C SER A 351 -23.19 20.94 -0.52
N ALA A 352 -22.58 20.86 0.67
CA ALA A 352 -22.48 21.99 1.60
C ALA A 352 -21.62 23.13 1.03
N GLU A 353 -20.53 22.81 0.33
CA GLU A 353 -19.70 23.77 -0.39
C GLU A 353 -20.53 24.49 -1.47
N ASN A 354 -21.29 23.75 -2.29
CA ASN A 354 -22.14 24.34 -3.31
C ASN A 354 -23.27 25.20 -2.72
N GLU A 355 -23.90 24.77 -1.63
CA GLU A 355 -24.90 25.57 -0.91
C GLU A 355 -24.30 26.85 -0.34
N GLN A 356 -23.08 26.79 0.20
CA GLN A 356 -22.38 27.96 0.73
C GLN A 356 -21.99 28.93 -0.39
N ILE A 357 -21.53 28.43 -1.53
CA ILE A 357 -21.25 29.25 -2.73
C ILE A 357 -22.52 29.95 -3.20
N GLU A 358 -23.65 29.24 -3.25
CA GLU A 358 -24.90 29.84 -3.73
C GLU A 358 -25.49 30.83 -2.71
N ALA A 359 -25.39 30.54 -1.41
CA ALA A 359 -25.74 31.50 -0.37
C ALA A 359 -24.87 32.76 -0.43
N MET A 360 -23.57 32.61 -0.71
CA MET A 360 -22.65 33.75 -0.88
C MET A 360 -23.00 34.56 -2.14
N LYS A 361 -23.38 33.90 -3.23
CA LYS A 361 -23.84 34.57 -4.46
C LYS A 361 -25.12 35.36 -4.23
N VAL A 362 -26.10 34.79 -3.52
CA VAL A 362 -27.32 35.51 -3.11
C VAL A 362 -26.99 36.71 -2.21
N GLN A 363 -26.04 36.57 -1.28
CA GLN A 363 -25.60 37.71 -0.47
C GLN A 363 -24.91 38.80 -1.31
N ILE A 364 -24.09 38.43 -2.30
CA ILE A 364 -23.47 39.37 -3.24
C ILE A 364 -24.53 40.08 -4.09
N GLU A 365 -25.54 39.36 -4.59
CA GLU A 365 -26.65 39.94 -5.35
C GLU A 365 -27.46 40.92 -4.48
N ASN A 366 -27.80 40.54 -3.24
CA ASN A 366 -28.49 41.42 -2.30
C ASN A 366 -27.65 42.65 -1.92
N LEU A 367 -26.33 42.48 -1.75
CA LEU A 367 -25.40 43.60 -1.52
C LEU A 367 -25.32 44.51 -2.74
N SER A 368 -25.28 43.95 -3.94
CA SER A 368 -25.28 44.70 -5.20
C SER A 368 -26.57 45.50 -5.36
N GLU A 369 -27.73 44.89 -5.07
CA GLU A 369 -29.04 45.55 -5.11
C GLU A 369 -29.14 46.65 -4.04
N SER A 370 -28.70 46.38 -2.80
CA SER A 370 -28.67 47.39 -1.73
C SER A 370 -27.70 48.54 -2.04
N LEU A 371 -26.57 48.25 -2.70
CA LEU A 371 -25.62 49.27 -3.12
C LEU A 371 -26.19 50.10 -4.27
N ALA A 372 -26.84 49.48 -5.24
CA ALA A 372 -27.54 50.16 -6.32
C ALA A 372 -28.65 51.07 -5.76
N GLN A 373 -29.47 50.55 -4.84
CA GLN A 373 -30.50 51.33 -4.17
C GLN A 373 -29.92 52.48 -3.34
N LYS A 374 -28.81 52.28 -2.63
CA LYS A 374 -28.11 53.37 -1.93
C LYS A 374 -27.52 54.41 -2.87
N ILE A 375 -27.04 54.00 -4.04
CA ILE A 375 -26.54 54.90 -5.08
C ILE A 375 -27.71 55.69 -5.65
N ASP A 376 -28.83 55.05 -5.94
CA ASP A 376 -30.05 55.70 -6.43
C ASP A 376 -30.63 56.64 -5.37
N ASP A 377 -30.74 56.23 -4.11
CA ASP A 377 -31.16 57.09 -2.99
C ASP A 377 -30.20 58.29 -2.80
N SER A 378 -28.89 58.07 -3.01
CA SER A 378 -27.89 59.14 -2.92
C SER A 378 -27.96 60.09 -4.11
N LEU A 379 -28.23 59.57 -5.31
CA LEU A 379 -28.47 60.34 -6.52
C LEU A 379 -29.78 61.12 -6.44
N GLU A 380 -30.83 60.52 -5.89
CA GLU A 380 -32.13 61.14 -5.65
C GLU A 380 -32.01 62.23 -4.58
N LYS A 381 -31.29 61.99 -3.48
CA LYS A 381 -30.95 63.05 -2.50
C LYS A 381 -30.09 64.15 -3.10
N LEU A 382 -29.18 63.81 -4.01
CA LEU A 382 -28.41 64.82 -4.75
C LEU A 382 -29.35 65.63 -5.65
N HIS A 383 -30.31 64.97 -6.31
CA HIS A 383 -31.26 65.58 -7.23
C HIS A 383 -32.32 66.43 -6.50
N GLU A 384 -32.80 65.99 -5.34
CA GLU A 384 -33.63 66.77 -4.41
C GLU A 384 -32.86 67.96 -3.86
N HIS A 385 -31.58 67.81 -3.46
CA HIS A 385 -30.77 68.95 -3.03
C HIS A 385 -30.49 69.94 -4.17
N TYR A 386 -30.40 69.48 -5.41
CA TYR A 386 -30.32 70.37 -6.58
C TYR A 386 -31.64 71.13 -6.82
N HIS A 387 -32.80 70.52 -6.59
CA HIS A 387 -34.09 71.22 -6.67
C HIS A 387 -34.39 72.14 -5.47
N ILE A 388 -33.91 71.80 -4.26
CA ILE A 388 -34.00 72.65 -3.08
C ILE A 388 -33.05 73.86 -3.21
N ALA A 389 -31.91 73.70 -3.88
CA ALA A 389 -31.00 74.82 -4.16
C ALA A 389 -31.57 75.84 -5.16
N ASP A 390 -32.47 75.44 -6.07
CA ASP A 390 -33.11 76.37 -7.02
C ASP A 390 -34.34 77.09 -6.40
N GLY A 391 -35.00 76.47 -5.42
CA GLY A 391 -36.16 77.05 -4.71
C GLY A 391 -35.80 77.98 -3.55
N ASP A 392 -34.76 77.66 -2.77
CA ASP A 392 -34.46 78.37 -1.51
C ASP A 392 -33.58 79.62 -1.72
N ILE A 393 -32.88 79.71 -2.86
CA ILE A 393 -32.19 80.93 -3.30
C ILE A 393 -33.23 82.03 -3.64
N SER A 394 -34.40 81.66 -4.19
CA SER A 394 -35.45 82.61 -4.55
C SER A 394 -36.22 83.16 -3.33
N GLN A 395 -36.51 82.32 -2.33
CA GLN A 395 -37.21 82.75 -1.11
C GLN A 395 -36.31 83.54 -0.14
N SER A 396 -35.04 83.16 0.00
CA SER A 396 -34.09 83.92 0.85
C SER A 396 -33.80 85.31 0.29
N VAL A 397 -33.78 85.48 -1.04
CA VAL A 397 -33.65 86.78 -1.72
C VAL A 397 -34.94 87.62 -1.60
N GLN A 398 -36.14 87.00 -1.64
CA GLN A 398 -37.41 87.70 -1.38
C GLN A 398 -37.58 88.14 0.09
N ILE A 399 -37.12 87.35 1.06
CA ILE A 399 -37.20 87.69 2.49
C ILE A 399 -36.24 88.83 2.84
N LEU A 400 -35.03 88.86 2.26
CA LEU A 400 -34.10 89.99 2.42
C LEU A 400 -34.62 91.27 1.74
N ALA A 401 -35.26 91.17 0.57
CA ALA A 401 -35.90 92.31 -0.09
C ALA A 401 -37.10 92.89 0.71
N LYS A 402 -37.91 92.03 1.34
CA LYS A 402 -39.02 92.47 2.22
C LYS A 402 -38.55 93.10 3.52
N LYS A 403 -37.43 92.62 4.09
CA LYS A 403 -36.86 93.19 5.33
C LYS A 403 -36.20 94.56 5.10
N ALA A 404 -35.69 94.82 3.89
CA ALA A 404 -35.15 96.12 3.51
C ALA A 404 -36.23 97.20 3.21
N GLN A 405 -37.44 96.81 2.79
CA GLN A 405 -38.56 97.75 2.62
C GLN A 405 -39.21 98.17 3.96
N LEU A 406 -39.16 97.32 4.99
CA LEU A 406 -39.78 97.59 6.30
C LEU A 406 -38.93 98.44 7.26
N GLN A 407 -37.64 98.69 6.96
CA GLN A 407 -36.78 99.56 7.77
C GLN A 407 -36.72 101.02 7.31
N LYS A 408 -37.51 101.42 6.31
CA LYS A 408 -37.55 102.79 5.75
C LYS A 408 -38.80 103.62 6.13
N GLY A 409 -39.57 103.18 7.12
CA GLY A 409 -40.73 103.94 7.61
C GLY A 409 -40.96 103.71 9.09
N TYR A 410 -40.26 104.47 9.93
CA TYR A 410 -40.65 104.96 11.27
C TYR A 410 -39.38 105.48 11.96
N GLY A 411 -39.13 106.77 11.79
CA GLY A 411 -37.99 107.47 12.37
C GLY A 411 -37.98 108.97 12.09
N ASP A 412 -39.15 109.58 11.89
CA ASP A 412 -39.38 111.01 12.13
C ASP A 412 -40.50 111.06 13.18
N PHE A 413 -40.15 111.44 14.41
CA PHE A 413 -40.94 112.29 15.31
C PHE A 413 -40.13 112.59 16.58
N GLU A 414 -39.82 113.89 16.69
CA GLU A 414 -39.20 114.72 17.73
C GLU A 414 -39.41 114.33 19.20
N SER A 415 -38.34 114.42 20.01
CA SER A 415 -38.11 115.50 21.01
C SER A 415 -36.77 115.35 21.70
#